data_AF-A0A946P3K5-F1
#
_entry.id   AF-A0A946P3K5-F1
#
_cell.length_a   1.000
_cell.length_b   1.000
_cell.length_c   1.000
_cell.angle_alpha   90.00
_cell.angle_beta   90.00
_cell.angle_gamma   90.00
#
_symmetry.space_group_name_H-M   'P 1'
#
loop_
_entity.id
_entity.type
_entity.pdbx_description
1 polymer ?
#
loop_
_entity_poly.entity_id
_entity_poly.type
_entity_poly.pdbx_seq_one_letter_code
_entity_poly.pdbx_strand_id
1 'polypeptide(L)'
;MKKIFFFCVCSLLMADTDHLAFSRITIKPDNGELISIKNPTSASISLNNYYISDSPNYYKIQSENDLSPGHSISDFLVKFPESASISAG
;
A
#
# COMPACT_ATOMS: atom_id res chain seq x y z
N MET A 1 48.50 22.27 -16.53
CA MET A 1 47.75 21.83 -15.34
C MET A 1 46.52 21.06 -15.80
N LYS A 2 46.50 19.72 -15.67
CA LYS A 2 45.34 18.89 -16.07
C LYS A 2 44.26 19.00 -15.00
N LYS A 3 43.12 19.58 -15.34
CA LYS A 3 41.94 19.61 -14.47
C LYS A 3 41.20 18.28 -14.65
N ILE A 4 41.26 17.43 -13.63
CA ILE A 4 40.45 16.20 -13.57
C ILE A 4 39.09 16.59 -13.02
N PHE A 5 38.05 16.33 -13.80
CA PHE A 5 36.66 16.55 -13.41
C PHE A 5 36.10 15.22 -12.89
N PHE A 6 35.75 15.17 -11.62
CA PHE A 6 35.18 13.98 -10.99
C PHE A 6 33.66 13.99 -11.19
N PHE A 7 33.16 13.10 -12.05
CA PHE A 7 31.73 12.95 -12.28
C PHE A 7 31.18 11.89 -11.31
N CYS A 8 30.46 12.33 -10.27
CA CYS A 8 29.81 11.43 -9.32
C CYS A 8 28.46 10.99 -9.91
N VAL A 9 28.38 9.76 -10.41
CA VAL A 9 27.12 9.15 -10.85
C VAL A 9 26.40 8.62 -9.62
N CYS A 10 25.33 9.30 -9.21
CA CYS A 10 24.44 8.84 -8.15
C CYS A 10 23.37 7.94 -8.79
N SER A 11 23.48 6.63 -8.61
CA SER A 11 22.49 5.67 -9.11
C SER A 11 21.27 5.67 -8.18
N LEU A 12 20.12 6.17 -8.64
CA LEU A 12 18.85 5.97 -7.97
C LEU A 12 18.37 4.54 -8.24
N LEU A 13 18.40 3.67 -7.21
CA LEU A 13 17.73 2.39 -7.26
C LEU A 13 16.21 2.65 -7.16
N MET A 14 15.51 2.63 -8.29
CA MET A 14 14.05 2.59 -8.28
C MET A 14 13.65 1.12 -8.14
N ALA A 15 13.17 0.74 -6.96
CA ALA A 15 12.54 -0.57 -6.79
C ALA A 15 11.26 -0.58 -7.64
N ASP A 16 11.22 -1.44 -8.65
CA ASP A 16 9.99 -1.73 -9.38
C ASP A 16 9.10 -2.57 -8.47
N THR A 17 8.00 -1.97 -8.03
CA THR A 17 6.96 -2.64 -7.24
C THR A 17 5.77 -2.76 -8.16
N ASP A 18 5.20 -3.95 -8.22
CA ASP A 18 4.05 -4.32 -9.03
C ASP A 18 2.73 -4.20 -8.25
N HIS A 19 2.76 -3.56 -7.07
CA HIS A 19 1.65 -3.50 -6.13
C HIS A 19 1.51 -2.13 -5.45
N LEU A 20 0.38 -1.92 -4.78
CA LEU A 20 0.15 -0.73 -3.96
C LEU A 20 1.00 -0.77 -2.70
N ALA A 21 1.45 0.41 -2.24
CA ALA A 21 2.24 0.55 -1.03
C ALA A 21 1.59 1.52 -0.04
N PHE A 22 1.74 1.25 1.27
CA PHE A 22 1.50 2.30 2.26
C PHE A 22 2.60 3.34 2.18
N SER A 23 2.21 4.59 1.95
CA SER A 23 3.12 5.74 1.90
C SER A 23 3.15 6.53 3.20
N ARG A 24 2.12 6.38 4.04
CA ARG A 24 2.05 7.00 5.37
C ARG A 24 1.13 6.21 6.29
N ILE A 25 1.51 6.15 7.56
CA ILE A 25 0.68 5.62 8.64
C ILE A 25 0.75 6.61 9.79
N THR A 26 -0.40 7.04 10.29
CA THR A 26 -0.53 7.88 11.48
C THR A 26 -1.43 7.15 12.46
N ILE A 27 -0.91 6.87 13.65
CA ILE A 27 -1.62 6.11 14.70
C ILE A 27 -2.01 6.98 15.90
N LYS A 28 -1.65 8.27 15.87
CA LYS A 28 -2.01 9.26 16.90
C LYS A 28 -2.06 10.67 16.31
N PRO A 29 -2.91 11.56 16.87
CA PRO A 29 -3.92 11.28 17.90
C PRO A 29 -5.08 10.45 17.33
N ASP A 30 -5.97 9.93 18.17
CA ASP A 30 -7.05 9.01 17.76
C ASP A 30 -7.92 9.58 16.62
N ASN A 31 -8.31 10.86 16.71
CA ASN A 31 -9.08 11.54 15.66
C ASN A 31 -8.28 11.84 14.37
N GLY A 32 -6.98 11.56 14.36
CA GLY A 32 -6.06 11.76 13.25
C GLY A 32 -5.47 10.46 12.70
N GLU A 33 -6.00 9.31 13.11
CA GLU A 33 -5.57 8.02 12.58
C GLU A 33 -5.86 7.94 11.07
N LEU A 34 -4.83 7.59 10.30
CA LEU A 34 -4.95 7.45 8.85
C LEU A 34 -3.86 6.55 8.28
N ILE A 35 -4.18 5.97 7.13
CA ILE A 35 -3.21 5.39 6.21
C ILE A 35 -3.28 6.15 4.88
N SER A 36 -2.15 6.29 4.20
CA SER A 36 -2.09 6.76 2.82
C SER A 36 -1.57 5.63 1.95
N ILE A 37 -2.28 5.34 0.88
CA ILE A 37 -1.94 4.30 -0.09
C ILE A 37 -1.47 5.01 -1.37
N LYS A 38 -0.34 4.58 -1.90
CA LYS A 38 0.22 5.07 -3.16
C LYS A 38 0.24 3.94 -4.19
N ASN A 39 0.05 4.29 -5.45
CA ASN A 39 0.34 3.42 -6.58
C ASN A 39 1.69 3.81 -7.23
N PRO A 40 2.80 3.18 -6.81
CA PRO A 40 4.12 3.43 -7.37
C PRO A 40 4.33 2.88 -8.79
N THR A 41 3.38 2.11 -9.33
CA THR A 41 3.48 1.46 -10.64
C THR A 41 3.25 2.45 -11.79
N SER A 42 3.44 1.99 -13.03
CA SER A 42 3.24 2.80 -14.24
C SER A 42 1.80 2.79 -14.77
N ALA A 43 0.89 2.01 -14.18
CA ALA A 43 -0.49 1.86 -14.63
C ALA A 43 -1.50 2.05 -13.49
N SER A 44 -2.74 2.40 -13.81
CA SER A 44 -3.81 2.47 -12.80
C SER A 44 -4.11 1.08 -12.24
N ILE A 45 -4.29 0.99 -10.92
CA ILE A 45 -4.65 -0.26 -10.23
C ILE A 45 -6.10 -0.19 -9.75
N SER A 46 -6.90 -1.18 -10.13
CA SER A 46 -8.26 -1.35 -9.60
C SER A 46 -8.21 -1.87 -8.16
N LEU A 47 -9.05 -1.27 -7.29
CA LEU A 47 -9.20 -1.66 -5.89
C LEU A 47 -10.30 -2.70 -5.66
N ASN A 48 -10.90 -3.23 -6.74
CA ASN A 48 -12.04 -4.16 -6.65
C ASN A 48 -11.73 -5.45 -5.86
N ASN A 49 -10.46 -5.81 -5.72
CA ASN A 49 -10.00 -6.98 -4.96
C ASN A 49 -9.07 -6.61 -3.80
N TYR A 50 -9.12 -5.35 -3.36
CA TYR A 50 -8.34 -4.85 -2.23
C TYR A 50 -9.22 -4.66 -1.00
N TYR A 51 -8.65 -5.05 0.14
CA TYR A 51 -9.29 -5.00 1.46
C TYR A 51 -8.32 -4.38 2.45
N ILE A 52 -8.85 -3.65 3.43
CA ILE A 52 -8.09 -3.17 4.60
C ILE A 52 -8.63 -3.88 5.82
N SER A 53 -7.72 -4.41 6.64
CA SER A 53 -8.07 -5.00 7.93
C SER A 53 -7.01 -4.69 8.97
N ASP A 54 -7.43 -4.56 10.22
CA ASP A 54 -6.58 -4.53 11.40
C ASP A 54 -6.53 -5.89 12.13
N SER A 55 -7.29 -6.88 11.64
CA SER A 55 -7.33 -8.21 12.23
C SER A 55 -6.01 -8.96 11.98
N PRO A 56 -5.41 -9.61 12.98
CA PRO A 56 -4.20 -10.42 12.79
C PRO A 56 -4.43 -11.67 11.91
N ASN A 57 -5.69 -12.04 11.67
CA ASN A 57 -6.06 -13.20 10.86
C ASN A 57 -6.28 -12.87 9.36
N TYR A 58 -5.99 -11.64 8.90
CA TYR A 58 -6.27 -11.21 7.52
C TYR A 58 -5.72 -12.15 6.43
N TYR A 59 -4.60 -12.84 6.70
CA TYR A 59 -3.97 -13.76 5.75
C TYR A 59 -4.87 -14.95 5.37
N LYS A 60 -5.83 -15.31 6.23
CA LYS A 60 -6.77 -16.42 6.00
C LYS A 60 -7.74 -16.19 4.85
N ILE A 61 -7.96 -14.94 4.45
CA ILE A 61 -8.71 -14.60 3.23
C ILE A 61 -8.08 -15.26 2.02
N GLN A 62 -6.73 -15.29 1.96
CA GLN A 62 -5.99 -15.85 0.84
C GLN A 62 -5.60 -17.33 1.05
N SER A 63 -5.33 -17.75 2.29
CA SER A 63 -4.83 -19.11 2.56
C SER A 63 -5.93 -20.14 2.83
N GLU A 64 -7.06 -19.72 3.39
CA GLU A 64 -8.13 -20.61 3.90
C GLU A 64 -9.50 -20.32 3.27
N ASN A 65 -9.59 -19.31 2.38
CA ASN A 65 -10.85 -18.83 1.80
C ASN A 65 -11.89 -18.38 2.85
N ASP A 66 -11.43 -17.99 4.03
CA ASP A 66 -12.25 -17.36 5.06
C ASP A 66 -12.36 -15.86 4.73
N LEU A 67 -13.51 -15.45 4.18
CA LEU A 67 -13.74 -14.08 3.72
C LEU A 67 -13.93 -13.07 4.86
N SER A 68 -14.02 -13.52 6.12
CA SER A 68 -14.18 -12.65 7.29
C SER A 68 -13.46 -13.24 8.50
N PRO A 69 -12.12 -13.37 8.47
CA PRO A 69 -11.38 -14.10 9.49
C PRO A 69 -11.18 -13.33 10.81
N GLY A 70 -11.64 -12.08 10.84
CA GLY A 70 -11.67 -11.24 12.03
C GLY A 70 -12.99 -11.33 12.79
N HIS A 71 -12.99 -10.81 14.01
CA HIS A 71 -14.16 -10.78 14.87
C HIS A 71 -15.17 -9.71 14.41
N SER A 72 -16.43 -10.11 14.18
CA SER A 72 -17.45 -9.30 13.50
C SER A 72 -17.86 -8.00 14.20
N ILE A 73 -17.45 -7.79 15.46
CA ILE A 73 -17.82 -6.60 16.27
C ILE A 73 -16.58 -5.72 16.57
N SER A 74 -15.40 -6.32 16.63
CA SER A 74 -14.18 -5.63 17.12
C SER A 74 -13.12 -5.44 16.05
N ASP A 75 -13.18 -6.22 14.97
CA ASP A 75 -12.17 -6.17 13.92
C ASP A 75 -12.72 -5.42 12.72
N PHE A 76 -11.89 -4.58 12.15
CA PHE A 76 -12.15 -3.86 10.93
C PHE A 76 -11.81 -4.76 9.73
N LEU A 77 -12.76 -4.93 8.82
CA LEU A 77 -12.51 -5.46 7.47
C LEU A 77 -13.39 -4.69 6.49
N VAL A 78 -12.77 -3.89 5.62
CA VAL A 78 -13.48 -3.08 4.63
C VAL A 78 -12.91 -3.31 3.24
N LYS A 79 -13.83 -3.49 2.29
CA LYS A 79 -13.55 -3.50 0.86
C LYS A 79 -13.70 -2.10 0.29
N PHE A 80 -12.84 -1.72 -0.65
CA PHE A 80 -13.03 -0.48 -1.40
C PHE A 80 -14.31 -0.51 -2.25
N PRO A 81 -14.92 0.66 -2.54
CA PRO A 81 -16.07 0.73 -3.43
C PRO A 81 -15.77 0.13 -4.81
N GLU A 82 -16.81 -0.44 -5.44
CA GLU A 82 -16.67 -0.94 -6.80
C GLU A 82 -16.22 0.18 -7.75
N SER A 83 -15.36 -0.19 -8.70
CA SER A 83 -14.75 0.71 -9.68
C SER A 83 -13.78 1.74 -9.10
N ALA A 84 -13.46 1.69 -7.81
CA ALA A 84 -12.39 2.49 -7.25
C ALA A 84 -11.04 2.05 -7.85
N SER A 85 -10.20 3.04 -8.17
CA SER A 85 -8.84 2.81 -8.70
C SER A 85 -7.90 3.89 -8.23
N ILE A 86 -6.62 3.56 -8.10
CA ILE A 86 -5.56 4.54 -7.84
C ILE A 86 -4.73 4.65 -9.11
N SER A 87 -4.72 5.85 -9.71
CA SER A 87 -3.86 6.17 -10.85
C SER A 87 -2.39 5.99 -10.49
N ALA A 88 -1.55 5.72 -11.49
CA ALA A 88 -0.10 5.71 -11.32
C ALA A 88 0.40 7.06 -10.77
N GLY A 89 1.38 7.02 -9.85
CA GLY A 89 2.06 8.20 -9.29
C GLY A 89 1.85 8.43 -7.81
#